data_AF-A0A961JBF1-F1
#
_entry.id   AF-A0A961JBF1-F1
#
_cell.length_a   1.000
_cell.length_b   1.000
_cell.length_c   1.000
_cell.angle_alpha   90.00
_cell.angle_beta   90.00
_cell.angle_gamma   90.00
#
_symmetry.space_group_name_H-M   'P 1'
#
loop_
_entity.id
_entity.type
_entity.pdbx_description
1 polymer ?
#
loop_
_entity_poly.entity_id
_entity_poly.type
_entity_poly.pdbx_seq_one_letter_code
_entity_poly.pdbx_strand_id
1 'polypeptide(L)'
;EIRHPGFAGVLRLGPAVAEALRIQRAGHADDAGWVVAVNWAVIIAALVTLIGGVFVYRWQKETDRLAELAKERRETYRDFIEAIDVYMLVFFNGELEAKRQAFSRYRVAKRKVFLIGSSWVLSAINAHANALNECEQVMTGARMGVAEELNDAIVKAEDEIIVQMRNDFAYGVGVGLANIVPLRREIRK
;
A
#
# COMPACT_ATOMS: atom_id res chain seq x y z
N GLU A 1 -21.40 4.73 -10.25
CA GLU A 1 -21.90 5.73 -9.30
C GLU A 1 -21.63 5.22 -7.88
N ILE A 2 -20.49 5.58 -7.27
CA ILE A 2 -20.13 5.13 -5.93
C ILE A 2 -20.42 6.29 -4.97
N ARG A 3 -21.56 6.23 -4.29
CA ARG A 3 -21.90 7.08 -3.16
C ARG A 3 -21.08 6.62 -1.96
N HIS A 4 -20.08 7.41 -1.56
CA HIS A 4 -19.51 7.32 -0.21
C HIS A 4 -20.31 8.25 0.73
N PRO A 5 -21.04 7.72 1.72
CA PRO A 5 -21.66 8.53 2.77
C PRO A 5 -20.61 8.77 3.85
N GLY A 6 -19.85 9.85 3.73
CA GLY A 6 -18.75 10.06 4.68
C GLY A 6 -18.14 11.44 4.72
N PHE A 7 -18.82 12.51 4.29
CA PHE A 7 -18.28 13.87 4.40
C PHE A 7 -19.35 14.95 4.57
N ALA A 8 -20.46 14.65 5.27
CA ALA A 8 -21.46 15.65 5.63
C ALA A 8 -21.10 16.48 6.89
N GLY A 9 -19.86 16.39 7.39
CA GLY A 9 -19.55 16.74 8.78
C GLY A 9 -18.61 17.92 9.06
N VAL A 10 -17.95 18.56 8.08
CA VAL A 10 -16.79 19.44 8.39
C VAL A 10 -16.95 20.91 7.96
N LEU A 11 -18.18 21.38 7.76
CA LEU A 11 -18.47 22.83 7.67
C LEU A 11 -19.71 23.22 8.48
N ARG A 12 -19.94 22.58 9.63
CA ARG A 12 -20.76 23.21 10.67
C ARG A 12 -19.85 24.17 11.43
N LEU A 13 -19.89 25.44 11.07
CA LEU A 13 -19.49 26.52 11.98
C LEU A 13 -20.20 26.24 13.31
N GLY A 14 -19.43 25.77 14.30
CA GLY A 14 -19.99 25.40 15.59
C GLY A 14 -20.65 26.60 16.26
N PRO A 15 -21.52 26.38 17.25
CA PRO A 15 -22.16 27.47 18.02
C PRO A 15 -21.13 28.49 18.55
N ALA A 16 -19.88 28.06 18.78
CA ALA A 16 -18.77 28.94 19.16
C ALA A 16 -18.43 30.04 18.12
N VAL A 17 -18.58 29.79 16.81
CA VAL A 17 -18.29 30.80 15.78
C VAL A 17 -19.46 31.77 15.60
N ALA A 18 -20.68 31.28 15.78
CA ALA A 18 -21.88 32.14 15.81
C ALA A 18 -21.90 33.04 17.05
N GLU A 19 -21.45 32.53 18.21
CA GLU A 19 -21.28 33.29 19.45
C GLU A 19 -20.19 34.37 19.29
N ALA A 20 -19.05 34.02 18.67
CA ALA A 20 -17.96 34.96 18.40
C ALA A 20 -18.40 36.13 17.49
N LEU A 21 -19.22 35.86 16.47
CA LEU A 21 -19.80 36.89 15.60
C LEU A 21 -20.85 37.76 16.31
N ARG A 22 -21.57 37.23 17.32
CA ARG A 22 -22.49 38.04 18.15
C ARG A 22 -21.75 38.98 19.09
N ILE A 23 -20.68 38.50 19.73
CA ILE A 23 -19.85 39.31 20.64
C ILE A 23 -19.17 40.44 19.85
N GLN A 24 -18.78 40.20 18.61
CA GLN A 24 -18.19 41.20 17.71
C GLN A 24 -19.15 42.36 17.36
N ARG A 25 -20.47 42.14 17.41
CA ARG A 25 -21.47 43.17 17.09
C ARG A 25 -21.85 44.03 18.30
N ALA A 26 -21.55 43.58 19.52
CA ALA A 26 -21.93 44.25 20.76
C ALA A 26 -20.82 45.20 21.31
N GLY A 27 -19.59 45.12 20.80
CA GLY A 27 -18.43 45.88 21.28
C GLY A 27 -17.97 47.01 20.36
N HIS A 28 -18.88 47.78 19.76
CA HIS A 28 -18.55 48.96 18.96
C HIS A 28 -18.84 50.28 19.69
N ALA A 29 -18.39 50.35 20.93
CA ALA A 29 -18.11 51.60 21.61
C ALA A 29 -16.83 51.39 22.41
N ASP A 30 -15.83 52.21 22.09
CA ASP A 30 -14.57 52.38 22.80
C ASP A 30 -13.40 51.46 22.39
N ASP A 31 -12.24 52.12 22.23
CA ASP A 31 -10.88 51.60 22.09
C ASP A 31 -10.34 51.25 20.69
N ALA A 32 -9.88 52.32 20.02
CA ALA A 32 -9.08 52.33 18.78
C ALA A 32 -7.73 51.56 18.85
N GLY A 33 -7.36 50.96 19.98
CA GLY A 33 -6.17 50.11 20.14
C GLY A 33 -6.40 48.64 19.77
N TRP A 34 -7.64 48.13 19.86
CA TRP A 34 -7.96 46.72 19.62
C TRP A 34 -8.26 46.40 18.16
N VAL A 35 -8.71 47.38 17.37
CA VAL A 35 -9.11 47.19 15.97
C VAL A 35 -7.94 46.76 15.08
N VAL A 36 -6.71 47.22 15.39
CA VAL A 36 -5.51 46.84 14.62
C VAL A 36 -5.07 45.41 14.95
N ALA A 37 -5.10 45.00 16.22
CA ALA A 37 -4.70 43.66 16.64
C ALA A 37 -5.67 42.57 16.19
N VAL A 38 -6.98 42.83 16.21
CA VAL A 38 -8.03 41.91 15.73
C VAL A 38 -7.93 41.68 14.23
N ASN A 39 -7.56 42.71 13.45
CA ASN A 39 -7.43 42.60 12.00
C ASN A 39 -6.26 41.70 11.59
N TRP A 40 -5.11 41.80 12.28
CA TRP A 40 -3.96 40.91 12.03
C TRP A 40 -4.24 39.46 12.40
N ALA A 41 -4.97 39.20 13.48
CA ALA A 41 -5.36 37.85 13.88
C ALA A 41 -6.24 37.17 12.82
N VAL A 42 -7.19 37.91 12.23
CA VAL A 42 -8.05 37.40 11.14
C VAL A 42 -7.24 37.11 9.88
N ILE A 43 -6.29 37.99 9.52
CA ILE A 43 -5.40 37.79 8.37
C ILE A 43 -4.50 36.56 8.57
N ILE A 44 -3.91 36.39 9.76
CA ILE A 44 -3.10 35.21 10.11
C ILE A 44 -3.96 33.95 10.07
N ALA A 45 -5.18 33.97 10.63
CA ALA A 45 -6.08 32.83 10.59
C ALA A 45 -6.47 32.46 9.15
N ALA A 46 -6.76 33.44 8.29
CA ALA A 46 -7.02 33.22 6.88
C ALA A 46 -5.81 32.63 6.15
N LEU A 47 -4.60 33.13 6.42
CA LEU A 47 -3.34 32.61 5.88
C LEU A 47 -3.06 31.17 6.33
N VAL A 48 -3.23 30.87 7.63
CA VAL A 48 -3.06 29.52 8.17
C VAL A 48 -4.09 28.56 7.57
N THR A 49 -5.33 29.01 7.36
CA THR A 49 -6.38 28.20 6.72
C THR A 49 -6.05 27.93 5.26
N LEU A 50 -5.50 28.93 4.55
CA LEU A 50 -5.13 28.79 3.14
C LEU A 50 -3.89 27.91 2.96
N ILE A 51 -2.85 28.10 3.78
CA ILE A 51 -1.64 27.26 3.80
C ILE A 51 -1.99 25.83 4.25
N GLY A 52 -2.80 25.70 5.30
CA GLY A 52 -3.29 24.42 5.80
C GLY A 52 -4.11 23.68 4.75
N GLY A 53 -5.01 24.38 4.04
CA GLY A 53 -5.80 23.81 2.95
C GLY A 53 -4.93 23.30 1.80
N VAL A 54 -3.91 24.06 1.38
CA VAL A 54 -2.97 23.63 0.34
C VAL A 54 -2.13 22.44 0.79
N PHE A 55 -1.69 22.43 2.05
CA PHE A 55 -0.94 21.33 2.64
C PHE A 55 -1.78 20.05 2.71
N VAL A 56 -3.00 20.14 3.24
CA VAL A 56 -3.95 19.01 3.31
C VAL A 56 -4.28 18.48 1.92
N TYR A 57 -4.50 19.37 0.94
CA TYR A 57 -4.77 18.96 -0.43
C TYR A 57 -3.60 18.19 -1.06
N ARG A 58 -2.36 18.70 -0.89
CA ARG A 58 -1.16 17.99 -1.37
C ARG A 58 -0.96 16.65 -0.67
N TRP A 59 -1.20 16.62 0.64
CA TRP A 59 -1.10 15.39 1.42
C TRP A 59 -2.13 14.36 0.97
N GLN A 60 -3.39 14.75 0.79
CA GLN A 60 -4.45 13.89 0.31
C GLN A 60 -4.14 13.31 -1.07
N LYS A 61 -3.64 14.15 -1.99
CA LYS A 61 -3.27 13.70 -3.33
C LYS A 61 -2.14 12.66 -3.32
N GLU A 62 -1.16 12.81 -2.43
CA GLU A 62 -0.07 11.84 -2.29
C GLU A 62 -0.58 10.54 -1.65
N THR A 63 -1.45 10.61 -0.65
CA THR A 63 -2.06 9.43 -0.05
C THR A 63 -2.95 8.66 -1.02
N ASP A 64 -3.70 9.36 -1.87
CA ASP A 64 -4.54 8.74 -2.90
C ASP A 64 -3.68 7.99 -3.93
N ARG A 65 -2.58 8.60 -4.37
CA ARG A 65 -1.61 7.96 -5.28
C ARG A 65 -0.96 6.72 -4.65
N LEU A 66 -0.59 6.79 -3.37
CA LEU A 66 -0.05 5.64 -2.64
C LEU A 66 -1.08 4.52 -2.49
N ALA A 67 -2.36 4.87 -2.27
CA ALA A 67 -3.45 3.92 -2.20
C ALA A 67 -3.71 3.23 -3.55
N GLU A 68 -3.64 3.96 -4.66
CA GLU A 68 -3.72 3.40 -6.02
C GLU A 68 -2.57 2.42 -6.29
N LEU A 69 -1.32 2.80 -6.02
CA LEU A 69 -0.16 1.90 -6.18
C LEU A 69 -0.23 0.66 -5.28
N ALA A 70 -0.78 0.79 -4.07
CA ALA A 70 -1.01 -0.34 -3.18
C ALA A 70 -2.09 -1.27 -3.73
N LYS A 71 -3.14 -0.72 -4.36
CA LYS A 71 -4.19 -1.51 -5.01
C LYS A 71 -3.65 -2.27 -6.23
N GLU A 72 -2.90 -1.60 -7.10
CA GLU A 72 -2.26 -2.24 -8.27
C GLU A 72 -1.33 -3.39 -7.87
N ARG A 73 -0.57 -3.21 -6.78
CA ARG A 73 0.26 -4.28 -6.20
C ARG A 73 -0.57 -5.47 -5.70
N ARG A 74 -1.68 -5.22 -5.01
CA ARG A 74 -2.60 -6.28 -4.53
C ARG A 74 -3.19 -7.08 -5.68
N GLU A 75 -3.64 -6.40 -6.71
CA GLU A 75 -4.21 -7.04 -7.91
C GLU A 75 -3.14 -7.91 -8.59
N THR A 76 -1.93 -7.38 -8.77
CA THR A 76 -0.83 -8.14 -9.38
C THR A 76 -0.40 -9.35 -8.55
N TYR A 77 -0.34 -9.24 -7.23
CA TYR A 77 -0.01 -10.38 -6.36
C TYR A 77 -1.10 -11.43 -6.36
N ARG A 78 -2.38 -11.02 -6.41
CA ARG A 78 -3.50 -11.95 -6.54
C ARG A 78 -3.44 -12.72 -7.86
N ASP A 79 -3.24 -12.02 -8.98
CA ASP A 79 -3.07 -12.62 -10.31
C ASP A 79 -1.91 -13.64 -10.31
N PHE A 80 -0.84 -13.35 -9.57
CA PHE A 80 0.31 -14.24 -9.46
C PHE A 80 0.04 -15.48 -8.63
N ILE A 81 -0.62 -15.35 -7.48
CA ILE A 81 -1.02 -16.50 -6.64
C ILE A 81 -1.95 -17.41 -7.44
N GLU A 82 -2.96 -16.86 -8.13
CA GLU A 82 -3.85 -17.64 -8.98
C GLU A 82 -3.09 -18.36 -10.11
N ALA A 83 -2.10 -17.69 -10.71
CA ALA A 83 -1.26 -18.32 -11.73
C ALA A 83 -0.37 -19.45 -11.18
N ILE A 84 0.11 -19.34 -9.93
CA ILE A 84 0.81 -20.42 -9.23
C ILE A 84 -0.14 -21.60 -9.00
N ASP A 85 -1.31 -21.37 -8.41
CA ASP A 85 -2.27 -22.43 -8.07
C ASP A 85 -2.66 -23.24 -9.31
N VAL A 86 -2.98 -22.56 -10.41
CA VAL A 86 -3.30 -23.20 -11.69
C VAL A 86 -2.10 -23.96 -12.24
N TYR A 87 -0.89 -23.40 -12.15
CA TYR A 87 0.31 -24.07 -12.59
C TYR A 87 0.57 -25.35 -11.78
N MET A 88 0.49 -25.29 -10.46
CA MET A 88 0.72 -26.42 -9.56
C MET A 88 -0.27 -27.57 -9.79
N LEU A 89 -1.55 -27.24 -9.99
CA LEU A 89 -2.59 -28.23 -10.29
C LEU A 89 -2.27 -29.02 -11.56
N VAL A 90 -1.78 -28.32 -12.59
CA VAL A 90 -1.48 -28.90 -13.91
C VAL A 90 -0.07 -29.53 -13.94
N PHE A 91 0.85 -29.08 -13.08
CA PHE A 91 2.24 -29.55 -13.04
C PHE A 91 2.35 -31.05 -12.79
N PHE A 92 1.60 -31.58 -11.81
CA PHE A 92 1.65 -33.00 -11.47
C PHE A 92 0.81 -33.88 -12.41
N ASN A 93 -0.40 -33.45 -12.75
CA ASN A 93 -1.41 -34.32 -13.37
C ASN A 93 -1.87 -33.91 -14.78
N GLY A 94 -1.37 -32.79 -15.30
CA GLY A 94 -1.86 -32.20 -16.55
C GLY A 94 -1.26 -32.81 -17.81
N GLU A 95 -1.98 -32.66 -18.93
CA GLU A 95 -1.43 -32.91 -20.26
C GLU A 95 -0.32 -31.90 -20.62
N LEU A 96 0.59 -32.27 -21.51
CA LEU A 96 1.74 -31.44 -21.88
C LEU A 96 1.34 -30.04 -22.37
N GLU A 97 0.26 -29.94 -23.15
CA GLU A 97 -0.22 -28.67 -23.68
C GLU A 97 -0.80 -27.77 -22.57
N ALA A 98 -1.54 -28.37 -21.64
CA ALA A 98 -2.03 -27.67 -20.45
C ALA A 98 -0.86 -27.17 -19.58
N LYS A 99 0.18 -28.00 -19.38
CA LYS A 99 1.40 -27.61 -18.64
C LYS A 99 2.08 -26.41 -19.30
N ARG A 100 2.23 -26.40 -20.63
CA ARG A 100 2.82 -25.28 -21.38
C ARG A 100 2.01 -24.00 -21.23
N GLN A 101 0.68 -24.09 -21.33
CA GLN A 101 -0.19 -22.94 -21.17
C GLN A 101 -0.13 -22.37 -19.75
N ALA A 102 -0.20 -23.22 -18.73
CA ALA A 102 -0.11 -22.83 -17.33
C ALA A 102 1.26 -22.21 -17.01
N PHE A 103 2.35 -22.81 -17.50
CA PHE A 103 3.70 -22.26 -17.35
C PHE A 103 3.85 -20.88 -18.01
N SER A 104 3.26 -20.69 -19.19
CA SER A 104 3.26 -19.39 -19.87
C SER A 104 2.55 -18.31 -19.04
N ARG A 105 1.38 -18.63 -18.46
CA ARG A 105 0.64 -17.73 -17.56
C ARG A 105 1.44 -17.41 -16.31
N TYR A 106 2.00 -18.42 -15.65
CA TYR A 106 2.89 -18.27 -14.51
C TYR A 106 4.07 -17.34 -14.83
N ARG A 107 4.73 -17.53 -15.98
CA ARG A 107 5.87 -16.71 -16.40
C ARG A 107 5.49 -15.24 -16.62
N VAL A 108 4.32 -14.98 -17.22
CA VAL A 108 3.82 -13.62 -17.42
C VAL A 108 3.51 -12.96 -16.09
N ALA A 109 2.81 -13.65 -15.18
CA ALA A 109 2.50 -13.13 -13.86
C ALA A 109 3.77 -12.88 -13.02
N LYS A 110 4.73 -13.81 -13.05
CA LYS A 110 6.04 -13.65 -12.40
C LYS A 110 6.78 -12.39 -12.84
N ARG A 111 6.76 -12.08 -14.14
CA ARG A 111 7.38 -10.85 -14.67
C ARG A 111 6.71 -9.58 -14.15
N LYS A 112 5.38 -9.58 -14.01
CA LYS A 112 4.66 -8.44 -13.43
C LYS A 112 5.08 -8.22 -11.97
N VAL A 113 5.15 -9.30 -11.18
CA VAL A 113 5.61 -9.22 -9.79
C VAL A 113 7.07 -8.75 -9.70
N PHE A 114 7.93 -9.17 -10.63
CA PHE A 114 9.33 -8.72 -10.68
C PHE A 114 9.49 -7.21 -10.82
N LEU A 115 8.55 -6.53 -11.50
CA LEU A 115 8.61 -5.09 -11.72
C LEU A 115 8.18 -4.26 -10.51
N ILE A 116 7.34 -4.81 -9.63
CA ILE A 116 6.68 -4.05 -8.55
C ILE A 116 6.96 -4.60 -7.16
N GLY A 117 7.45 -5.83 -7.06
CA GLY A 117 7.67 -6.53 -5.80
C GLY A 117 8.95 -6.12 -5.11
N SER A 118 8.95 -6.17 -3.79
CA SER A 118 10.19 -5.97 -3.01
C SER A 118 11.14 -7.15 -3.17
N SER A 119 12.42 -6.90 -2.88
CA SER A 119 13.48 -7.90 -2.94
C SER A 119 13.18 -9.17 -2.12
N TRP A 120 12.39 -9.06 -1.05
CA TRP A 120 12.03 -10.18 -0.18
C TRP A 120 11.03 -11.11 -0.87
N VAL A 121 10.02 -10.53 -1.52
CA VAL A 121 9.07 -11.25 -2.37
C VAL A 121 9.81 -11.95 -3.51
N LEU A 122 10.75 -11.25 -4.17
CA LEU A 122 11.54 -11.84 -5.26
C LEU A 122 12.42 -12.99 -4.78
N SER A 123 12.99 -12.89 -3.57
CA SER A 123 13.78 -13.97 -2.96
C SER A 123 12.92 -15.21 -2.73
N ALA A 124 11.72 -15.05 -2.17
CA ALA A 124 10.80 -16.16 -1.95
C ALA A 124 10.35 -16.82 -3.26
N ILE A 125 10.06 -16.03 -4.29
CA ILE A 125 9.72 -16.53 -5.64
C ILE A 125 10.87 -17.32 -6.27
N ASN A 126 12.11 -16.90 -6.04
CA ASN A 126 13.27 -17.63 -6.54
C ASN A 126 13.49 -18.94 -5.78
N ALA A 127 13.25 -18.97 -4.47
CA ALA A 127 13.29 -20.20 -3.68
C ALA A 127 12.25 -21.22 -4.17
N HIS A 128 11.01 -20.78 -4.42
CA HIS A 128 9.96 -21.61 -5.01
C HIS A 128 10.33 -22.15 -6.40
N ALA A 129 10.85 -21.29 -7.28
CA ALA A 129 11.29 -21.71 -8.61
C ALA A 129 12.43 -22.73 -8.58
N ASN A 130 13.34 -22.61 -7.62
CA ASN A 130 14.40 -23.59 -7.41
C ASN A 130 13.83 -24.93 -6.94
N ALA A 131 12.93 -24.92 -5.95
CA ALA A 131 12.27 -26.13 -5.46
C ALA A 131 11.50 -26.87 -6.57
N LEU A 132 10.81 -26.13 -7.44
CA LEU A 132 10.13 -26.68 -8.61
C LEU A 132 11.10 -27.32 -9.61
N ASN A 133 12.22 -26.68 -9.89
CA ASN A 133 13.24 -27.22 -10.79
C ASN A 133 13.88 -28.50 -10.22
N GLU A 134 14.13 -28.54 -8.90
CA GLU A 134 14.60 -29.75 -8.24
C GLU A 134 13.58 -30.88 -8.30
N CYS A 135 12.30 -30.57 -8.10
CA CYS A 135 11.21 -31.53 -8.25
C CYS A 135 11.12 -32.08 -9.68
N GLU A 136 11.23 -31.23 -10.71
CA GLU A 136 11.26 -31.64 -12.11
C GLU A 136 12.46 -32.56 -12.40
N GLN A 137 13.64 -32.26 -11.87
CA GLN A 137 14.83 -33.10 -12.01
C GLN A 137 14.66 -34.48 -11.35
N VAL A 138 13.99 -34.55 -10.21
CA VAL A 138 13.69 -35.84 -9.56
C VAL A 138 12.64 -36.63 -10.33
N MET A 139 11.56 -35.98 -10.79
CA MET A 139 10.52 -36.64 -11.59
C MET A 139 11.04 -37.17 -12.94
N THR A 140 12.01 -36.48 -13.55
CA THR A 140 12.65 -36.90 -14.81
C THR A 140 13.77 -37.93 -14.60
N GLY A 141 14.08 -38.30 -13.35
CA GLY A 141 15.15 -39.23 -13.02
C GLY A 141 16.56 -38.66 -13.16
N ALA A 142 16.70 -37.35 -13.39
CA ALA A 142 17.98 -36.66 -13.48
C ALA A 142 18.66 -36.49 -12.11
N ARG A 143 17.91 -36.58 -11.02
CA ARG A 143 18.41 -36.49 -9.63
C ARG A 143 17.72 -37.53 -8.75
N MET A 144 18.46 -38.11 -7.80
CA MET A 144 17.88 -38.97 -6.76
C MET A 144 17.33 -38.12 -5.61
N GLY A 145 16.12 -38.41 -5.14
CA GLY A 145 15.48 -37.70 -4.02
C GLY A 145 14.10 -38.26 -3.69
N VAL A 146 13.56 -37.86 -2.54
CA VAL A 146 12.20 -38.24 -2.10
C VAL A 146 11.22 -37.18 -2.59
N ALA A 147 10.24 -37.61 -3.39
CA ALA A 147 9.24 -36.71 -3.97
C ALA A 147 8.40 -35.99 -2.91
N GLU A 148 8.19 -36.62 -1.74
CA GLU A 148 7.43 -36.06 -0.62
C GLU A 148 8.15 -34.87 0.03
N GLU A 149 9.45 -34.98 0.33
CA GLU A 149 10.26 -33.89 0.89
C GLU A 149 10.30 -32.66 -0.05
N LEU A 150 10.36 -32.90 -1.35
CA LEU A 150 10.34 -31.83 -2.36
C LEU A 150 8.97 -31.17 -2.46
N ASN A 151 7.88 -31.93 -2.30
CA ASN A 151 6.54 -31.37 -2.27
C ASN A 151 6.35 -30.47 -1.05
N ASP A 152 6.79 -30.91 0.14
CA ASP A 152 6.77 -30.10 1.36
C ASP A 152 7.61 -28.82 1.21
N ALA A 153 8.77 -28.91 0.55
CA ALA A 153 9.61 -27.76 0.26
C ALA A 153 8.92 -26.75 -0.69
N ILE A 154 8.17 -27.24 -1.69
CA ILE A 154 7.38 -26.39 -2.59
C ILE A 154 6.27 -25.68 -1.82
N VAL A 155 5.45 -26.42 -1.04
CA VAL A 155 4.35 -25.84 -0.26
C VAL A 155 4.89 -24.80 0.72
N LYS A 156 5.99 -25.10 1.42
CA LYS A 156 6.62 -24.14 2.34
C LYS A 156 7.09 -22.88 1.61
N ALA A 157 7.65 -23.01 0.41
CA ALA A 157 8.07 -21.86 -0.39
C ALA A 157 6.88 -21.02 -0.88
N GLU A 158 5.73 -21.64 -1.18
CA GLU A 158 4.49 -20.94 -1.54
C GLU A 158 3.94 -20.14 -0.35
N ASP A 159 3.87 -20.75 0.83
CA ASP A 159 3.48 -20.06 2.05
C ASP A 159 4.41 -18.88 2.35
N GLU A 160 5.72 -19.06 2.13
CA GLU A 160 6.70 -17.99 2.31
C GLU A 160 6.47 -16.83 1.32
N ILE A 161 6.14 -17.11 0.05
CA ILE A 161 5.75 -16.07 -0.91
C ILE A 161 4.57 -15.27 -0.39
N ILE A 162 3.51 -15.93 0.10
CA ILE A 162 2.30 -15.27 0.60
C ILE A 162 2.64 -14.40 1.82
N VAL A 163 3.45 -14.91 2.75
CA VAL A 163 3.90 -14.17 3.93
C VAL A 163 4.72 -12.94 3.52
N GLN A 164 5.65 -13.08 2.58
CA GLN A 164 6.46 -11.94 2.12
C GLN A 164 5.62 -10.92 1.37
N MET A 165 4.65 -11.33 0.55
CA MET A 165 3.71 -10.42 -0.10
C MET A 165 2.87 -9.65 0.92
N ARG A 166 2.42 -10.31 1.99
CA ARG A 166 1.70 -9.67 3.09
C ARG A 166 2.59 -8.66 3.83
N ASN A 167 3.84 -9.03 4.12
CA ASN A 167 4.80 -8.16 4.77
C ASN A 167 5.12 -6.94 3.90
N ASP A 168 5.27 -7.13 2.59
CA ASP A 168 5.50 -6.05 1.63
C ASP A 168 4.40 -4.97 1.70
N PHE A 169 3.14 -5.38 1.86
CA PHE A 169 2.05 -4.43 2.12
C PHE A 169 2.17 -3.73 3.46
N ALA A 170 2.50 -4.46 4.54
CA ALA A 170 2.62 -3.88 5.88
C ALA A 170 3.74 -2.84 5.95
N TYR A 171 4.91 -3.15 5.37
CA TYR A 171 6.05 -2.23 5.30
C TYR A 171 5.81 -1.06 4.34
N GLY A 172 5.18 -1.29 3.19
CA GLY A 172 4.82 -0.22 2.24
C GLY A 172 3.87 0.82 2.84
N VAL A 173 2.93 0.39 3.70
CA VAL A 173 2.02 1.29 4.44
C VAL A 173 2.74 2.01 5.60
N GLY A 174 3.65 1.34 6.30
CA GLY A 174 4.42 1.93 7.40
C GLY A 174 5.42 3.00 6.97
N VAL A 175 6.13 2.80 5.85
CA VAL A 175 7.12 3.76 5.33
C VAL A 175 6.45 5.00 4.70
N GLY A 176 5.25 4.83 4.12
CA GLY A 176 4.45 5.95 3.61
C GLY A 176 4.03 6.95 4.70
N LEU A 177 3.82 6.49 5.94
CA LEU A 177 3.52 7.38 7.08
C LEU A 177 4.79 7.92 7.76
N ALA A 178 5.86 7.11 7.85
CA ALA A 178 7.10 7.51 8.52
C ALA A 178 7.93 8.56 7.74
N ASN A 179 7.78 8.65 6.42
CA ASN A 179 8.47 9.66 5.61
C ASN A 179 7.76 11.03 5.56
N ILE A 180 6.57 11.17 6.17
CA ILE A 180 5.76 12.41 6.13
C ILE A 180 5.91 13.25 7.40
N VAL A 181 6.41 12.65 8.49
CA VAL A 181 6.90 13.41 9.65
C VAL A 181 8.43 13.45 9.54
N PRO A 182 9.09 14.61 9.55
CA PRO A 182 10.54 14.63 9.67
C PRO A 182 10.88 13.99 11.02
N LEU A 183 11.33 12.72 10.98
CA LEU A 183 11.92 12.08 12.14
C LEU A 183 13.06 12.97 12.59
N ARG A 184 12.89 13.53 13.79
CA ARG A 184 13.87 14.32 14.51
C ARG A 184 15.18 13.52 14.43
N ARG A 185 16.19 14.07 13.74
CA ARG A 185 17.54 13.49 13.70
C ARG A 185 17.97 13.25 15.15
N GLU A 186 17.95 11.99 15.58
CA GLU A 186 18.71 11.61 16.76
C GLU A 186 20.18 11.81 16.40
N ILE A 187 20.74 12.86 17.00
CA ILE A 187 22.17 13.10 17.05
C ILE A 187 22.74 11.92 17.82
N ARG A 188 23.32 10.94 17.12
CA ARG A 188 24.27 10.00 17.75
C ARG A 188 25.43 10.84 18.30
N LYS A 189 25.55 10.85 19.62
CA LYS A 189 26.82 11.09 20.31
C LYS A 189 27.55 9.77 20.48
#